data_AF-A0A0J5PNA3-F1
#
_entry.id   AF-A0A0J5PNA3-F1
#
_cell.length_a   1.000
_cell.length_b   1.000
_cell.length_c   1.000
_cell.angle_alpha   90.00
_cell.angle_beta   90.00
_cell.angle_gamma   90.00
#
_symmetry.space_group_name_H-M   'P 1'
#
loop_
_entity.id
_entity.type
_entity.pdbx_description
1 polymer ?
#
loop_
_entity_poly.entity_id
_entity_poly.type
_entity_poly.pdbx_seq_one_letter_code
_entity_poly.pdbx_strand_id
1 'polypeptide(L)'
;MTNTWNHFSAQTEQRLFDAIDEDDVIDEHVSLPPVINLRCTEETIRANYALCLQHWEDGFTRTELWRLVSKQIRNGGLSKQERQQFKYIRSRYKHLRFALRLYSHKHEARYLFGKVTVYLGRFQDAFRNQSAQGIAHYGKLLRMHLSIPFWMMVRYSLRHIRLASVENFNAYRQQQMRDLQQMIARPELTGREFHDVRKIISEQVSYYDTLRAIEPNNEEALQVSRFMAAINGIMGDKHDELVADDLSGVKPYSAPVSLDADLRQRLELLLERYPL
;
A
#
# COMPACT_ATOMS: atom_id res chain seq x y z
N MET A 1 -16.50 -20.29 -15.87
CA MET A 1 -16.54 -18.91 -16.39
C MET A 1 -15.18 -18.29 -16.16
N THR A 2 -14.40 -18.07 -17.21
CA THR A 2 -13.15 -17.31 -17.14
C THR A 2 -13.50 -15.87 -16.77
N ASN A 3 -13.10 -15.41 -15.58
CA ASN A 3 -13.20 -14.00 -15.22
C ASN A 3 -12.28 -13.20 -16.14
N THR A 4 -12.83 -12.62 -17.20
CA THR A 4 -12.12 -11.68 -18.04
C THR A 4 -12.09 -10.35 -17.32
N TRP A 5 -10.90 -9.94 -16.87
CA TRP A 5 -10.68 -8.62 -16.27
C TRP A 5 -10.60 -7.56 -17.37
N ASN A 6 -11.10 -6.36 -17.10
CA ASN A 6 -10.91 -5.22 -18.00
C ASN A 6 -9.41 -4.95 -18.16
N HIS A 7 -8.99 -4.65 -19.38
CA HIS A 7 -7.62 -4.22 -19.68
C HIS A 7 -7.63 -2.73 -19.97
N PHE A 8 -6.83 -1.98 -19.22
CA PHE A 8 -6.70 -0.54 -19.35
C PHE A 8 -5.54 -0.17 -20.28
N SER A 9 -5.58 1.07 -20.78
CA SER A 9 -4.52 1.62 -21.62
C SER A 9 -3.21 1.78 -20.84
N ALA A 10 -2.07 1.79 -21.54
CA ALA A 10 -0.78 2.10 -20.93
C ALA A 10 -0.75 3.48 -20.26
N GLN A 11 -1.51 4.46 -20.79
CA GLN A 11 -1.64 5.79 -20.18
C GLN A 11 -2.33 5.71 -18.81
N THR A 12 -3.37 4.88 -18.67
CA THR A 12 -4.07 4.68 -17.39
C THR A 12 -3.15 4.02 -16.36
N GLU A 13 -2.39 3.00 -16.77
CA GLU A 13 -1.43 2.35 -15.87
C GLU A 13 -0.29 3.30 -15.47
N GLN A 14 0.19 4.14 -16.39
CA GLN A 14 1.21 5.15 -16.10
C GLN A 14 0.68 6.17 -15.09
N ARG A 15 -0.56 6.66 -15.24
CA ARG A 15 -1.18 7.56 -14.24
C ARG A 15 -1.24 6.93 -12.85
N LEU A 16 -1.54 5.64 -12.75
CA LEU A 16 -1.51 4.94 -11.47
C LEU A 16 -0.08 4.82 -10.92
N PHE A 17 0.89 4.51 -11.78
CA PHE A 17 2.29 4.47 -11.38
C PHE A 17 2.78 5.81 -10.82
N ASP A 18 2.48 6.90 -11.53
CA ASP A 18 2.86 8.26 -11.12
C ASP A 18 2.17 8.63 -9.81
N ALA A 19 0.88 8.31 -9.67
CA ALA A 19 0.12 8.51 -8.44
C ALA A 19 0.78 7.83 -7.22
N ILE A 20 1.17 6.54 -7.37
CA ILE A 20 1.81 5.77 -6.30
C ILE A 20 3.21 6.31 -5.96
N ASP A 21 3.96 6.85 -6.93
CA ASP A 21 5.28 7.42 -6.66
C ASP A 21 5.18 8.77 -5.92
N GLU A 22 4.03 9.46 -6.03
CA GLU A 22 3.71 10.68 -5.30
C GLU A 22 3.16 10.45 -3.87
N ASP A 23 2.86 9.20 -3.46
CA ASP A 23 2.20 8.85 -2.17
C ASP A 23 2.92 9.34 -0.91
N ASP A 24 4.20 9.71 -1.03
CA ASP A 24 5.05 10.17 0.08
C ASP A 24 5.39 11.69 -0.06
N VAL A 25 4.75 12.42 -0.97
CA VAL A 25 4.94 13.88 -1.12
C VAL A 25 4.06 14.62 -0.11
N ILE A 26 4.71 15.35 0.80
CA ILE A 26 4.03 16.27 1.73
C ILE A 26 3.65 17.53 0.95
N ASP A 27 2.35 17.74 0.76
CA ASP A 27 1.79 18.92 0.12
C ASP A 27 1.05 19.76 1.18
N GLU A 28 1.57 20.94 1.47
CA GLU A 28 1.05 21.84 2.51
C GLU A 28 -0.29 22.47 2.11
N HIS A 29 -0.65 22.49 0.82
CA HIS A 29 -1.80 23.22 0.29
C HIS A 29 -2.97 22.33 -0.13
N VAL A 30 -2.99 21.07 0.31
CA VAL A 30 -4.10 20.14 0.07
C VAL A 30 -5.33 20.50 0.92
N SER A 31 -6.50 20.38 0.31
CA SER A 31 -7.80 20.57 0.96
C SER A 31 -8.66 19.33 0.79
N LEU A 32 -9.71 19.19 1.60
CA LEU A 32 -10.74 18.17 1.42
C LEU A 32 -12.05 18.80 0.94
N PRO A 33 -12.87 18.06 0.18
CA PRO A 33 -14.23 18.48 -0.10
C PRO A 33 -15.04 18.63 1.21
N PRO A 34 -16.14 19.39 1.21
CA PRO A 34 -17.01 19.55 2.38
C PRO A 34 -17.60 18.23 2.90
N VAL A 35 -17.83 17.27 2.01
CA VAL A 35 -18.24 15.90 2.34
C VAL A 35 -17.60 14.97 1.32
N ILE A 36 -17.01 13.87 1.78
CA ILE A 36 -16.46 12.82 0.92
C ILE A 36 -17.59 11.92 0.42
N ASN A 37 -17.66 11.73 -0.88
CA ASN A 37 -18.64 10.88 -1.52
C ASN A 37 -18.19 9.40 -1.51
N LEU A 38 -19.00 8.53 -0.89
CA LEU A 38 -18.78 7.08 -0.89
C LEU A 38 -19.62 6.34 -1.95
N ARG A 39 -20.29 7.05 -2.86
CA ARG A 39 -21.01 6.40 -3.97
C ARG A 39 -20.03 5.58 -4.79
N CYS A 40 -20.33 4.30 -4.90
CA CYS A 40 -19.53 3.32 -5.61
C CYS A 40 -20.47 2.32 -6.26
N THR A 41 -20.14 1.84 -7.46
CA THR A 41 -20.86 0.74 -8.11
C THR A 41 -20.02 -0.53 -8.11
N GLU A 42 -20.64 -1.66 -8.46
CA GLU A 42 -19.90 -2.92 -8.63
C GLU A 42 -18.87 -2.82 -9.77
N GLU A 43 -19.19 -2.05 -10.82
CA GLU A 43 -18.28 -1.75 -11.93
C GLU A 43 -17.06 -0.98 -11.46
N THR A 44 -17.22 0.03 -10.60
CA THR A 44 -16.10 0.77 -10.00
C THR A 44 -15.18 -0.16 -9.19
N ILE A 45 -15.75 -1.02 -8.32
CA ILE A 45 -14.97 -1.99 -7.53
C ILE A 45 -14.19 -2.94 -8.46
N ARG A 46 -14.86 -3.46 -9.48
CA ARG A 46 -14.26 -4.38 -10.46
C ARG A 46 -13.17 -3.70 -11.28
N ALA A 47 -13.41 -2.48 -11.75
CA ALA A 47 -12.48 -1.69 -12.54
C ALA A 47 -11.23 -1.33 -11.73
N ASN A 48 -11.40 -0.86 -10.50
CA ASN A 48 -10.29 -0.54 -9.61
C ASN A 48 -9.43 -1.77 -9.32
N TYR A 49 -10.04 -2.90 -8.95
CA TYR A 49 -9.27 -4.13 -8.74
C TYR A 49 -8.55 -4.60 -10.01
N ALA A 50 -9.20 -4.51 -11.18
CA ALA A 50 -8.61 -4.89 -12.45
C ALA A 50 -7.38 -4.03 -12.78
N LEU A 51 -7.43 -2.71 -12.58
CA LEU A 51 -6.27 -1.83 -12.79
C LEU A 51 -5.12 -2.16 -11.82
N CYS A 52 -5.41 -2.39 -10.54
CA CYS A 52 -4.39 -2.79 -9.56
C CYS A 52 -3.75 -4.14 -9.92
N LEU A 53 -4.54 -5.10 -10.42
CA LEU A 53 -4.05 -6.39 -10.86
C LEU A 53 -3.16 -6.24 -12.10
N GLN A 54 -3.62 -5.51 -13.11
CA GLN A 54 -2.86 -5.24 -14.33
C GLN A 54 -1.54 -4.55 -14.01
N HIS A 55 -1.58 -3.50 -13.18
CA HIS A 55 -0.38 -2.78 -12.74
C HIS A 55 0.66 -3.70 -12.06
N TRP A 56 0.23 -4.75 -11.37
CA TRP A 56 1.16 -5.74 -10.84
C TRP A 56 1.65 -6.74 -11.90
N GLU A 57 0.77 -7.20 -12.80
CA GLU A 57 1.10 -8.20 -13.82
C GLU A 57 2.02 -7.65 -14.93
N ASP A 58 1.79 -6.41 -15.37
CA ASP A 58 2.52 -5.79 -16.49
C ASP A 58 3.82 -5.13 -16.02
N GLY A 59 3.89 -4.77 -14.73
CA GLY A 59 4.97 -3.97 -14.19
C GLY A 59 6.33 -4.64 -14.04
N PHE A 60 6.40 -5.97 -14.04
CA PHE A 60 7.64 -6.73 -13.95
C PHE A 60 7.44 -8.20 -14.31
N THR A 61 8.53 -8.89 -14.63
CA THR A 61 8.52 -10.35 -14.79
C THR A 61 9.02 -11.08 -13.55
N ARG A 62 8.50 -12.29 -13.29
CA ARG A 62 9.01 -13.21 -12.26
C ARG A 62 10.54 -13.34 -12.30
N THR A 63 11.10 -13.41 -13.50
CA THR A 63 12.53 -13.58 -13.74
C THR A 63 13.33 -12.34 -13.35
N GLU A 64 12.82 -11.13 -13.60
CA GLU A 64 13.46 -9.89 -13.17
C GLU A 64 13.60 -9.82 -11.64
N LEU A 65 12.49 -10.01 -10.92
CA LEU A 65 12.55 -10.01 -9.45
C LEU A 65 13.47 -11.11 -8.92
N TRP A 66 13.43 -12.31 -9.52
CA TRP A 66 14.33 -13.40 -9.15
C TRP A 66 15.80 -13.05 -9.37
N ARG A 67 16.14 -12.35 -10.46
CA ARG A 67 17.51 -11.90 -10.76
C ARG A 67 17.98 -10.86 -9.75
N LEU A 68 17.16 -9.87 -9.42
CA LEU A 68 17.49 -8.86 -8.40
C LEU A 68 17.77 -9.53 -7.04
N VAL A 69 16.87 -10.40 -6.60
CA VAL A 69 17.03 -11.16 -5.35
C VAL A 69 18.30 -12.00 -5.38
N SER A 70 18.54 -12.74 -6.48
CA SER A 70 19.70 -13.62 -6.59
C SER A 70 21.03 -12.87 -6.66
N LYS A 71 21.07 -11.72 -7.35
CA LYS A 71 22.24 -10.86 -7.42
C LYS A 71 22.61 -10.33 -6.05
N GLN A 72 21.62 -9.84 -5.30
CA GLN A 72 21.86 -9.28 -3.97
C GLN A 72 22.35 -10.33 -2.97
N ILE A 73 21.87 -11.58 -3.07
CA ILE A 73 22.37 -12.69 -2.23
C ILE A 73 23.82 -13.05 -2.57
N ARG A 74 24.22 -13.00 -3.85
CA ARG A 74 25.52 -13.51 -4.32
C ARG A 74 26.65 -12.48 -4.32
N ASN A 75 26.36 -11.26 -4.77
CA ASN A 75 27.38 -10.29 -5.18
C ASN A 75 27.47 -9.07 -4.24
N GLY A 76 26.77 -9.09 -3.11
CA GLY A 76 26.90 -8.04 -2.08
C GLY A 76 26.29 -6.68 -2.44
N GLY A 77 25.57 -6.53 -3.56
CA GLY A 77 24.95 -5.25 -3.88
C GLY A 77 24.16 -5.18 -5.19
N LEU A 78 23.01 -4.50 -5.13
CA LEU A 78 22.28 -3.95 -6.26
C LEU A 78 22.83 -2.56 -6.61
N SER A 79 22.93 -2.26 -7.91
CA SER A 79 23.22 -0.92 -8.42
C SER A 79 22.11 0.06 -8.05
N LYS A 80 22.33 1.37 -8.20
CA LYS A 80 21.27 2.38 -7.96
C LYS A 80 20.01 2.11 -8.79
N GLN A 81 20.18 1.77 -10.06
CA GLN A 81 19.07 1.45 -10.97
C GLN A 81 18.33 0.18 -10.53
N GLU A 82 19.05 -0.86 -10.11
CA GLU A 82 18.45 -2.11 -9.65
C GLU A 82 17.72 -1.95 -8.31
N ARG A 83 18.24 -1.10 -7.41
CA ARG A 83 17.55 -0.72 -6.17
C ARG A 83 16.24 0.02 -6.48
N GLN A 84 16.26 0.92 -7.46
CA GLN A 84 15.05 1.61 -7.91
C GLN A 84 14.05 0.63 -8.52
N GLN A 85 14.50 -0.28 -9.38
CA GLN A 85 13.64 -1.34 -9.94
C GLN A 85 13.03 -2.21 -8.83
N PHE A 86 13.82 -2.59 -7.81
CA PHE A 86 13.32 -3.33 -6.66
C PHE A 86 12.27 -2.52 -5.86
N LYS A 87 12.49 -1.21 -5.66
CA LYS A 87 11.51 -0.29 -5.03
C LYS A 87 10.19 -0.30 -5.80
N TYR A 88 10.23 -0.16 -7.13
CA TYR A 88 9.03 -0.18 -7.97
C TYR A 88 8.30 -1.52 -7.97
N ILE A 89 9.02 -2.65 -7.98
CA ILE A 89 8.37 -3.95 -7.86
C ILE A 89 7.70 -4.07 -6.49
N ARG A 90 8.36 -3.63 -5.42
CA ARG A 90 7.78 -3.65 -4.07
C ARG A 90 6.55 -2.74 -3.97
N SER A 91 6.54 -1.55 -4.56
CA SER A 91 5.37 -0.66 -4.53
C SER A 91 4.18 -1.30 -5.23
N ARG A 92 4.39 -1.98 -6.37
CA ARG A 92 3.34 -2.77 -7.06
C ARG A 92 2.76 -3.87 -6.18
N TYR A 93 3.59 -4.61 -5.43
CA TYR A 93 3.11 -5.60 -4.44
C TYR A 93 2.33 -4.95 -3.29
N LYS A 94 2.81 -3.81 -2.77
CA LYS A 94 2.16 -3.06 -1.69
C LYS A 94 0.77 -2.56 -2.14
N HIS A 95 0.68 -1.96 -3.32
CA HIS A 95 -0.56 -1.43 -3.88
C HIS A 95 -1.60 -2.53 -4.11
N LEU A 96 -1.22 -3.63 -4.77
CA LEU A 96 -2.14 -4.76 -4.95
C LEU A 96 -2.53 -5.41 -3.61
N ARG A 97 -1.65 -5.40 -2.59
CA ARG A 97 -2.02 -5.86 -1.23
C ARG A 97 -3.12 -4.99 -0.62
N PHE A 98 -3.09 -3.68 -0.81
CA PHE A 98 -4.17 -2.79 -0.39
C PHE A 98 -5.44 -3.05 -1.19
N ALA A 99 -5.33 -3.19 -2.52
CA ALA A 99 -6.47 -3.54 -3.37
C ALA A 99 -7.16 -4.85 -2.93
N LEU A 100 -6.40 -5.88 -2.54
CA LEU A 100 -6.98 -7.11 -2.00
C LEU A 100 -7.74 -6.88 -0.70
N ARG A 101 -7.27 -5.97 0.16
CA ARG A 101 -7.92 -5.65 1.43
C ARG A 101 -9.13 -4.74 1.26
N LEU A 102 -9.12 -3.89 0.25
CA LEU A 102 -10.26 -3.06 -0.10
C LEU A 102 -11.34 -3.85 -0.80
N TYR A 103 -11.00 -4.58 -1.86
CA TYR A 103 -11.98 -5.08 -2.82
C TYR A 103 -12.34 -6.56 -2.65
N SER A 104 -11.60 -7.34 -1.86
CA SER A 104 -11.98 -8.74 -1.63
C SER A 104 -13.14 -8.84 -0.64
N HIS A 105 -13.98 -9.86 -0.81
CA HIS A 105 -15.10 -10.11 0.11
C HIS A 105 -14.67 -10.22 1.58
N LYS A 106 -13.47 -10.74 1.86
CA LYS A 106 -12.95 -10.90 3.23
C LYS A 106 -12.13 -9.71 3.71
N HIS A 107 -11.90 -8.71 2.86
CA HIS A 107 -11.02 -7.57 3.15
C HIS A 107 -9.60 -7.97 3.60
N GLU A 108 -9.08 -9.06 3.02
CA GLU A 108 -7.81 -9.67 3.37
C GLU A 108 -6.95 -9.97 2.14
N ALA A 109 -5.62 -9.80 2.29
CA ALA A 109 -4.68 -10.24 1.29
C ALA A 109 -4.59 -11.78 1.25
N ARG A 110 -4.45 -12.35 0.05
CA ARG A 110 -4.21 -13.80 -0.10
C ARG A 110 -2.93 -14.21 0.63
N TYR A 111 -2.98 -15.30 1.39
CA TYR A 111 -1.90 -15.72 2.28
C TYR A 111 -0.50 -15.71 1.62
N LEU A 112 -0.34 -16.41 0.49
CA LEU A 112 0.94 -16.49 -0.22
C LEU A 112 1.41 -15.12 -0.74
N PHE A 113 0.50 -14.34 -1.32
CA PHE A 113 0.80 -13.00 -1.81
C PHE A 113 1.20 -12.05 -0.68
N GLY A 114 0.49 -12.11 0.44
CA GLY A 114 0.78 -11.34 1.65
C GLY A 114 2.16 -11.66 2.22
N LYS A 115 2.56 -12.94 2.24
CA LYS A 115 3.90 -13.36 2.65
C LYS A 115 4.98 -12.77 1.75
N VAL A 116 4.82 -12.83 0.43
CA VAL A 116 5.78 -12.22 -0.52
C VAL A 116 5.92 -10.73 -0.27
N THR A 117 4.81 -10.01 -0.07
CA THR A 117 4.83 -8.56 0.20
C THR A 117 5.62 -8.24 1.48
N VAL A 118 5.44 -9.04 2.54
CA VAL A 118 6.21 -8.90 3.80
C VAL A 118 7.69 -9.22 3.58
N TYR A 119 8.00 -10.31 2.87
CA TYR A 119 9.39 -10.70 2.62
C TYR A 119 10.12 -9.66 1.77
N LEU A 120 9.47 -9.04 0.78
CA LEU A 120 10.04 -7.94 0.01
C LEU A 120 10.41 -6.74 0.90
N GLY A 121 9.53 -6.37 1.83
CA GLY A 121 9.81 -5.32 2.82
C GLY A 121 11.03 -5.66 3.68
N ARG A 122 11.00 -6.81 4.35
CA ARG A 122 12.10 -7.23 5.24
C ARG A 122 13.43 -7.44 4.51
N PHE A 123 13.37 -7.88 3.26
CA PHE A 123 14.55 -7.99 2.39
C PHE A 123 15.11 -6.60 2.07
N GLN A 124 14.26 -5.61 1.78
CA GLN A 124 14.69 -4.23 1.60
C GLN A 124 15.35 -3.65 2.87
N ASP A 125 14.73 -3.87 4.03
CA ASP A 125 15.26 -3.36 5.30
C ASP A 125 16.61 -4.01 5.62
N ALA A 126 16.76 -5.31 5.34
CA ALA A 126 18.05 -5.99 5.45
C ALA A 126 19.13 -5.39 4.53
N PHE A 127 18.76 -4.85 3.36
CA PHE A 127 19.70 -4.13 2.50
C PHE A 127 20.12 -2.80 3.09
N ARG A 128 19.15 -2.02 3.58
CA ARG A 128 19.38 -0.69 4.17
C ARG A 128 20.28 -0.81 5.39
N ASN A 129 20.05 -1.82 6.22
CA ASN A 129 20.79 -2.07 7.46
C ASN A 129 22.02 -2.98 7.28
N GLN A 130 22.39 -3.32 6.03
CA GLN A 130 23.54 -4.16 5.69
C GLN A 130 23.57 -5.51 6.43
N SER A 131 22.39 -6.06 6.77
CA SER A 131 22.25 -7.32 7.51
C SER A 131 22.43 -8.52 6.59
N ALA A 132 23.64 -9.08 6.52
CA ALA A 132 23.94 -10.26 5.69
C ALA A 132 23.02 -11.46 5.99
N GLN A 133 22.70 -11.69 7.27
CA GLN A 133 21.78 -12.75 7.69
C GLN A 133 20.34 -12.50 7.20
N GLY A 134 19.84 -11.27 7.33
CA GLY A 134 18.51 -10.88 6.85
C GLY A 134 18.41 -11.02 5.32
N ILE A 135 19.45 -10.60 4.60
CA ILE A 135 19.55 -10.74 3.14
C ILE A 135 19.48 -12.21 2.74
N ALA A 136 20.30 -13.06 3.36
CA ALA A 136 20.32 -14.48 3.04
C ALA A 136 18.98 -15.16 3.36
N HIS A 137 18.38 -14.86 4.51
CA HIS A 137 17.13 -15.47 4.95
C HIS A 137 15.94 -15.08 4.07
N TYR A 138 15.64 -13.77 3.95
CA TYR A 138 14.50 -13.32 3.16
C TYR A 138 14.72 -13.52 1.66
N GLY A 139 15.96 -13.45 1.19
CA GLY A 139 16.31 -13.76 -0.19
C GLY A 139 16.01 -15.23 -0.56
N LYS A 140 16.33 -16.19 0.31
CA LYS A 140 15.97 -17.60 0.11
C LYS A 140 14.45 -17.81 0.09
N LEU A 141 13.73 -17.19 1.02
CA LEU A 141 12.25 -17.24 1.05
C LEU A 141 11.64 -16.68 -0.23
N LEU A 142 12.12 -15.52 -0.71
CA LEU A 142 11.67 -14.93 -1.96
C LEU A 142 11.95 -15.85 -3.15
N ARG A 143 13.15 -16.44 -3.26
CA ARG A 143 13.46 -17.39 -4.35
C ARG A 143 12.53 -18.60 -4.37
N MET A 144 12.14 -19.12 -3.21
CA MET A 144 11.15 -20.21 -3.10
C MET A 144 9.78 -19.76 -3.62
N HIS A 145 9.29 -18.59 -3.20
CA HIS A 145 7.98 -18.07 -3.59
C HIS A 145 7.92 -17.62 -5.06
N LEU A 146 9.08 -17.30 -5.65
CA LEU A 146 9.24 -17.00 -7.07
C LEU A 146 9.49 -18.25 -7.93
N SER A 147 9.46 -19.45 -7.35
CA SER A 147 9.45 -20.68 -8.16
C SER A 147 8.17 -20.73 -9.01
N ILE A 148 8.25 -21.39 -10.17
CA ILE A 148 7.13 -21.50 -11.10
C ILE A 148 5.82 -21.98 -10.43
N PRO A 149 5.80 -23.05 -9.62
CA PRO A 149 4.56 -23.52 -9.00
C PRO A 149 3.94 -22.47 -8.06
N PHE A 150 4.74 -21.87 -7.18
CA PHE A 150 4.26 -20.81 -6.28
C PHE A 150 3.77 -19.58 -7.02
N TRP A 151 4.49 -19.16 -8.06
CA TRP A 151 4.12 -18.04 -8.91
C TRP A 151 2.77 -18.28 -9.61
N MET A 152 2.56 -19.47 -10.18
CA MET A 152 1.30 -19.84 -10.82
C MET A 152 0.14 -19.86 -9.81
N MET A 153 0.34 -20.42 -8.61
CA MET A 153 -0.66 -20.42 -7.55
C MET A 153 -1.06 -19.00 -7.12
N VAL A 154 -0.07 -18.11 -6.92
CA VAL A 154 -0.32 -16.70 -6.59
C VAL A 154 -1.13 -16.04 -7.70
N ARG A 155 -0.68 -16.10 -8.96
CA ARG A 155 -1.40 -15.50 -10.10
C ARG A 155 -2.83 -16.02 -10.24
N TYR A 156 -3.02 -17.33 -10.12
CA TYR A 156 -4.34 -17.93 -10.17
C TYR A 156 -5.25 -17.38 -9.05
N SER A 157 -4.75 -17.31 -7.81
CA SER A 157 -5.52 -16.84 -6.65
C SER A 157 -5.93 -15.37 -6.73
N LEU A 158 -5.12 -14.54 -7.41
CA LEU A 158 -5.38 -13.12 -7.65
C LEU A 158 -6.44 -12.94 -8.75
N ARG A 159 -6.37 -13.72 -9.83
CA ARG A 159 -7.33 -13.65 -10.94
C ARG A 159 -8.71 -14.24 -10.59
N HIS A 160 -8.77 -15.16 -9.63
CA HIS A 160 -10.00 -15.84 -9.20
C HIS A 160 -10.44 -15.37 -7.80
N ILE A 161 -10.32 -14.07 -7.55
CA ILE A 161 -10.83 -13.47 -6.31
C ILE A 161 -12.35 -13.30 -6.35
N ARG A 162 -12.98 -13.43 -5.18
CA ARG A 162 -14.36 -13.00 -4.96
C ARG A 162 -14.32 -11.56 -4.44
N LEU A 163 -14.84 -10.64 -5.23
CA LEU A 163 -14.95 -9.23 -4.84
C LEU A 163 -16.05 -9.03 -3.79
N ALA A 164 -15.92 -7.98 -2.99
CA ALA A 164 -16.96 -7.50 -2.08
C ALA A 164 -18.15 -6.93 -2.87
N SER A 165 -19.36 -6.99 -2.28
CA SER A 165 -20.49 -6.18 -2.76
C SER A 165 -20.27 -4.70 -2.42
N VAL A 166 -21.07 -3.81 -3.01
CA VAL A 166 -21.03 -2.38 -2.71
C VAL A 166 -21.32 -2.12 -1.23
N GLU A 167 -22.29 -2.80 -0.63
CA GLU A 167 -22.61 -2.59 0.80
C GLU A 167 -21.44 -3.03 1.69
N ASN A 168 -20.87 -4.20 1.41
CA ASN A 168 -19.75 -4.73 2.18
C ASN A 168 -18.50 -3.83 2.05
N PHE A 169 -18.23 -3.34 0.83
CA PHE A 169 -17.13 -2.42 0.57
C PHE A 169 -17.28 -1.09 1.33
N ASN A 170 -18.47 -0.48 1.27
CA ASN A 170 -18.73 0.78 1.98
C ASN A 170 -18.72 0.57 3.50
N ALA A 171 -19.31 -0.51 3.99
CA ALA A 171 -19.28 -0.85 5.41
C ALA A 171 -17.85 -1.04 5.92
N TYR A 172 -16.98 -1.69 5.13
CA TYR A 172 -15.56 -1.84 5.47
C TYR A 172 -14.85 -0.49 5.56
N ARG A 173 -15.03 0.38 4.57
CA ARG A 173 -14.41 1.71 4.55
C ARG A 173 -14.87 2.58 5.72
N GLN A 174 -16.16 2.57 6.05
CA GLN A 174 -16.68 3.27 7.21
C GLN A 174 -16.15 2.66 8.52
N GLN A 175 -15.99 1.34 8.59
CA GLN A 175 -15.38 0.70 9.75
C GLN A 175 -13.92 1.13 9.93
N GLN A 176 -13.14 1.23 8.85
CA GLN A 176 -11.78 1.77 8.92
C GLN A 176 -11.76 3.19 9.51
N MET A 177 -12.72 4.04 9.15
CA MET A 177 -12.81 5.39 9.70
C MET A 177 -13.24 5.41 11.18
N ARG A 178 -14.14 4.50 11.59
CA ARG A 178 -14.48 4.33 13.02
C ARG A 178 -13.28 3.83 13.84
N ASP A 179 -12.52 2.87 13.31
CA ASP A 179 -11.31 2.37 13.96
C ASP A 179 -10.25 3.50 14.06
N LEU A 180 -10.10 4.29 13.00
CA LEU A 180 -9.24 5.48 12.98
C LEU A 180 -9.66 6.48 14.07
N GLN A 181 -10.95 6.80 14.16
CA GLN A 181 -11.49 7.69 15.19
C GLN A 181 -11.16 7.20 16.61
N GLN A 182 -11.30 5.90 16.87
CA GLN A 182 -10.96 5.32 18.17
C GLN A 182 -9.46 5.38 18.49
N MET A 183 -8.61 5.19 17.48
CA MET A 183 -7.16 5.26 17.65
C MET A 183 -6.72 6.70 17.98
N ILE A 184 -7.15 7.69 17.19
CA ILE A 184 -6.68 9.08 17.37
C ILE A 184 -7.34 9.82 18.55
N ALA A 185 -8.41 9.26 19.13
CA ALA A 185 -9.00 9.78 20.36
C ALA A 185 -7.98 9.77 21.53
N ARG A 186 -6.98 8.87 21.47
CA ARG A 186 -5.88 8.84 22.44
C ARG A 186 -4.84 9.93 22.10
N PRO A 187 -4.25 10.59 23.10
CA PRO A 187 -3.22 11.60 22.86
C PRO A 187 -1.90 10.99 22.36
N GLU A 188 -1.63 9.73 22.70
CA GLU A 188 -0.40 9.02 22.38
C GLU A 188 -0.70 7.68 21.72
N LEU A 189 0.14 7.30 20.76
CA LEU A 189 0.09 6.02 20.07
C LEU A 189 1.42 5.29 20.24
N THR A 190 1.37 3.99 20.46
CA THR A 190 2.54 3.12 20.27
C THR A 190 2.93 3.07 18.79
N GLY A 191 4.17 2.67 18.47
CA GLY A 191 4.59 2.50 17.08
C GLY A 191 3.71 1.53 16.29
N ARG A 192 3.15 0.51 16.96
CA ARG A 192 2.19 -0.42 16.36
C ARG A 192 0.87 0.26 15.99
N GLU A 193 0.29 1.02 16.92
CA GLU A 193 -0.96 1.76 16.66
C GLU A 193 -0.73 2.82 15.58
N PHE A 194 0.41 3.50 15.59
CA PHE A 194 0.81 4.42 14.53
C PHE A 194 0.89 3.72 13.17
N HIS A 195 1.46 2.52 13.11
CA HIS A 195 1.48 1.70 11.91
C HIS A 195 0.07 1.30 11.45
N ASP A 196 -0.83 0.96 12.38
CA ASP A 196 -2.21 0.60 12.06
C ASP A 196 -3.02 1.80 11.51
N VAL A 197 -2.83 3.00 12.07
CA VAL A 197 -3.35 4.25 11.51
C VAL A 197 -2.84 4.46 10.09
N ARG A 198 -1.52 4.38 9.88
CA ARG A 198 -0.90 4.57 8.56
C ARG A 198 -1.45 3.58 7.54
N LYS A 199 -1.67 2.35 7.95
CA LYS A 199 -2.20 1.27 7.10
C LYS A 199 -3.62 1.58 6.62
N ILE A 200 -4.49 2.13 7.48
CA ILE A 200 -5.83 2.61 7.10
C ILE A 200 -5.73 3.73 6.06
N ILE A 201 -4.89 4.74 6.33
CA ILE A 201 -4.69 5.86 5.40
C ILE A 201 -4.15 5.38 4.05
N SER A 202 -3.09 4.55 4.04
CA SER A 202 -2.50 4.00 2.81
C SER A 202 -3.50 3.19 1.98
N GLU A 203 -4.46 2.50 2.61
CA GLU A 203 -5.52 1.80 1.88
C GLU A 203 -6.48 2.78 1.20
N GLN A 204 -6.85 3.87 1.87
CA GLN A 204 -7.73 4.87 1.27
C GLN A 204 -7.01 5.65 0.16
N VAL A 205 -5.73 6.01 0.34
CA VAL A 205 -4.86 6.57 -0.71
C VAL A 205 -4.90 5.67 -1.94
N SER A 206 -4.60 4.37 -1.76
CA SER A 206 -4.61 3.38 -2.83
C SER A 206 -5.95 3.29 -3.58
N TYR A 207 -7.09 3.44 -2.89
CA TYR A 207 -8.40 3.53 -3.53
C TYR A 207 -8.52 4.77 -4.41
N TYR A 208 -8.25 5.96 -3.87
CA TYR A 208 -8.42 7.22 -4.59
C TYR A 208 -7.42 7.42 -5.72
N ASP A 209 -6.19 6.91 -5.59
CA ASP A 209 -5.21 6.90 -6.69
C ASP A 209 -5.65 6.03 -7.85
N THR A 210 -6.23 4.88 -7.53
CA THR A 210 -6.76 3.98 -8.55
C THR A 210 -7.96 4.62 -9.24
N LEU A 211 -8.85 5.25 -8.47
CA LEU A 211 -10.03 5.94 -9.01
C LEU A 211 -9.63 7.12 -9.91
N ARG A 212 -8.74 8.02 -9.47
CA ARG A 212 -8.28 9.17 -10.27
C ARG A 212 -7.44 8.74 -11.48
N ALA A 213 -6.79 7.59 -11.45
CA ALA A 213 -6.09 7.05 -12.61
C ALA A 213 -7.07 6.61 -13.72
N ILE A 214 -8.20 5.99 -13.34
CA ILE A 214 -9.28 5.58 -14.25
C ILE A 214 -10.09 6.80 -14.71
N GLU A 215 -10.45 7.69 -13.79
CA GLU A 215 -11.28 8.87 -13.99
C GLU A 215 -10.46 10.16 -13.76
N PRO A 216 -9.59 10.58 -14.70
CA PRO A 216 -8.69 11.72 -14.48
C PRO A 216 -9.41 13.07 -14.30
N ASN A 217 -10.69 13.15 -14.70
CA ASN A 217 -11.51 14.36 -14.53
C ASN A 217 -12.28 14.37 -13.20
N ASN A 218 -12.09 13.36 -12.35
CA ASN A 218 -12.72 13.29 -11.03
C ASN A 218 -11.91 14.15 -10.03
N GLU A 219 -12.25 15.43 -9.97
CA GLU A 219 -11.58 16.42 -9.10
C GLU A 219 -11.67 16.03 -7.62
N GLU A 220 -12.80 15.47 -7.19
CA GLU A 220 -12.98 15.01 -5.81
C GLU A 220 -12.00 13.88 -5.47
N ALA A 221 -11.87 12.88 -6.34
CA ALA A 221 -10.93 11.78 -6.14
C ALA A 221 -9.48 12.26 -6.10
N LEU A 222 -9.11 13.22 -6.95
CA LEU A 222 -7.79 13.85 -6.94
C LEU A 222 -7.55 14.59 -5.61
N GLN A 223 -8.51 15.40 -5.18
CA GLN A 223 -8.42 16.18 -3.95
C GLN A 223 -8.27 15.28 -2.72
N VAL A 224 -9.09 14.24 -2.60
CA VAL A 224 -9.02 13.29 -1.47
C VAL A 224 -7.73 12.47 -1.51
N SER A 225 -7.30 11.98 -2.68
CA SER A 225 -6.03 11.29 -2.85
C SER A 225 -4.86 12.15 -2.36
N ARG A 226 -4.73 13.38 -2.87
CA ARG A 226 -3.62 14.28 -2.51
C ARG A 226 -3.62 14.63 -1.02
N PHE A 227 -4.80 14.86 -0.43
CA PHE A 227 -4.91 15.11 1.00
C PHE A 227 -4.44 13.93 1.84
N MET A 228 -4.85 12.71 1.50
CA MET A 228 -4.45 11.50 2.22
C MET A 228 -2.98 11.12 1.94
N ALA A 229 -2.45 11.41 0.75
CA ALA A 229 -1.04 11.24 0.43
C ALA A 229 -0.16 12.14 1.30
N ALA A 230 -0.56 13.40 1.51
CA ALA A 230 0.15 14.29 2.45
C ALA A 230 0.16 13.74 3.88
N ILE A 231 -0.96 13.19 4.37
CA ILE A 231 -1.00 12.47 5.67
C ILE A 231 -0.03 11.28 5.64
N ASN A 232 -0.07 10.47 4.59
CA ASN A 232 0.77 9.28 4.47
C ASN A 232 2.27 9.62 4.39
N GLY A 233 2.65 10.75 3.80
CA GLY A 233 4.00 11.30 3.79
C GLY A 233 4.48 11.72 5.18
N ILE A 234 3.68 12.48 5.94
CA ILE A 234 4.00 12.86 7.33
C ILE A 234 4.14 11.62 8.22
N MET A 235 3.25 10.64 8.05
CA MET A 235 3.35 9.35 8.73
C MET A 235 4.53 8.49 8.22
N GLY A 236 4.97 8.74 6.99
CA GLY A 236 6.23 8.33 6.37
C GLY A 236 7.41 8.56 7.27
N ASP A 237 7.72 9.84 7.39
CA ASP A 237 8.89 10.34 8.08
C ASP A 237 8.85 9.95 9.56
N LYS A 238 7.69 10.12 10.20
CA LYS A 238 7.55 9.78 11.62
C LYS A 238 7.73 8.29 11.89
N HIS A 239 7.24 7.41 11.02
CA HIS A 239 7.46 5.98 11.19
C HIS A 239 8.95 5.62 11.07
N ASP A 240 9.67 6.24 10.14
CA ASP A 240 11.09 5.98 9.94
C ASP A 240 11.93 6.47 11.14
N GLU A 241 11.55 7.58 11.77
CA GLU A 241 12.11 8.01 13.07
C GLU A 241 11.89 6.96 14.16
N LEU A 242 10.65 6.47 14.33
CA LEU A 242 10.33 5.48 15.37
C LEU A 242 11.10 4.17 15.19
N VAL A 243 11.34 3.75 13.95
CA VAL A 243 12.15 2.57 13.66
C VAL A 243 13.63 2.83 13.94
N ALA A 244 14.14 4.03 13.64
CA ALA A 244 15.51 4.40 13.93
C ALA A 244 15.77 4.48 15.45
N ASP A 245 14.83 5.02 16.22
CA ASP A 245 14.90 5.10 17.69
C ASP A 245 14.91 3.70 18.33
N ASP A 246 14.11 2.77 17.82
CA ASP A 246 14.07 1.38 18.31
C ASP A 246 15.38 0.65 18.02
N LEU A 247 15.91 0.81 16.80
CA LEU A 247 17.18 0.19 16.40
C LEU A 247 18.40 0.77 17.14
N SER A 248 18.35 2.05 17.50
CA SER A 248 19.42 2.72 18.27
C SER A 248 19.28 2.54 19.79
N GLY A 249 18.18 1.95 20.26
CA GLY A 249 17.90 1.76 21.68
C GLY A 249 17.53 3.05 22.42
N VAL A 250 17.25 4.14 21.69
CA VAL A 250 16.82 5.43 22.26
C VAL A 250 15.41 5.31 22.85
N LYS A 251 14.48 4.76 22.07
CA LYS A 251 13.10 4.57 22.49
C LYS A 251 12.52 3.32 21.82
N PRO A 252 11.94 2.37 22.58
CA PRO A 252 11.42 1.15 21.98
C PRO A 252 10.17 1.44 21.16
N TYR A 253 9.94 0.67 20.10
CA TYR A 253 8.78 0.83 19.20
C TYR A 253 7.42 0.65 19.92
N SER A 254 7.42 -0.02 21.07
CA SER A 254 6.24 -0.18 21.93
C SER A 254 5.95 1.02 22.83
N ALA A 255 6.86 2.00 22.93
CA ALA A 255 6.65 3.16 23.77
C ALA A 255 5.63 4.13 23.12
N PRO A 256 4.68 4.67 23.89
CA PRO A 256 3.75 5.69 23.40
C PRO A 256 4.48 6.96 22.95
N VAL A 257 3.99 7.56 21.86
CA VAL A 257 4.49 8.80 21.26
C VAL A 257 3.30 9.67 20.93
N SER A 258 3.38 10.96 21.24
CA SER A 258 2.34 11.92 20.90
C SER A 258 2.22 12.06 19.38
N LEU A 259 0.97 12.09 18.89
CA LEU A 259 0.71 12.49 17.51
C LEU A 259 1.12 13.95 17.32
N ASP A 260 1.85 14.23 16.25
CA ASP A 260 2.12 15.59 15.82
C ASP A 260 0.81 16.37 15.62
N ALA A 261 0.81 17.66 15.98
CA ALA A 261 -0.40 18.47 15.96
C ALA A 261 -0.97 18.66 14.55
N ASP A 262 -0.12 18.84 13.53
CA ASP A 262 -0.55 18.96 12.14
C ASP A 262 -1.13 17.62 11.64
N LEU A 263 -0.44 16.50 11.92
CA LEU A 263 -0.94 15.17 11.58
C LEU A 263 -2.31 14.91 12.23
N ARG A 264 -2.46 15.22 13.52
CA ARG A 264 -3.71 15.06 14.25
C ARG A 264 -4.82 15.89 13.63
N GLN A 265 -4.57 17.17 13.36
CA GLN A 265 -5.55 18.06 12.75
C GLN A 265 -6.02 17.54 11.38
N ARG A 266 -5.11 17.04 10.54
CA ARG A 266 -5.46 16.46 9.24
C ARG A 266 -6.30 15.19 9.36
N LEU A 267 -5.98 14.33 10.33
CA LEU A 267 -6.76 13.11 10.61
C LEU A 267 -8.16 13.44 11.16
N GLU A 268 -8.27 14.43 12.04
CA GLU A 268 -9.56 14.91 12.57
C GLU A 268 -10.41 15.54 11.46
N LEU A 269 -9.82 16.36 10.58
CA LEU A 269 -10.50 16.92 9.41
C LEU A 269 -10.96 15.83 8.45
N LEU A 270 -10.15 14.79 8.22
CA LEU A 270 -10.56 13.64 7.41
C LEU A 270 -11.83 12.98 7.98
N LEU A 271 -11.84 12.73 9.29
CA LEU A 271 -12.98 12.08 9.96
C LEU A 271 -14.23 12.96 9.94
N GLU A 272 -14.09 14.28 10.09
CA GLU A 272 -15.20 15.24 10.02
C GLU A 272 -15.88 15.20 8.64
N ARG A 273 -15.09 15.04 7.57
CA ARG A 273 -15.58 15.06 6.18
C ARG A 273 -16.02 13.69 5.67
N TYR A 274 -15.76 12.62 6.41
CA TYR A 274 -16.11 11.25 6.01
C TYR A 274 -17.53 10.87 6.49
N PRO A 275 -18.39 10.32 5.64
CA PRO A 275 -19.74 9.92 6.07
C PRO A 275 -19.68 8.56 6.80
N LEU A 276 -19.84 8.61 8.12
CA LEU A 276 -19.78 7.46 9.04
C LEU A 276 -21.12 6.74 9.25
#